data_AF-A0A442SM18-F1
#
_entry.id   AF-A0A442SM18-F1
#
_cell.length_a   1.000
_cell.length_b   1.000
_cell.length_c   1.000
_cell.angle_alpha   90.00
_cell.angle_beta   90.00
_cell.angle_gamma   90.00
#
_symmetry.space_group_name_H-M   'P 1'
#
loop_
_entity.id
_entity.type
_entity.pdbx_description
1 polymer ?
#
loop_
_entity_poly.entity_id
_entity_poly.type
_entity_poly.pdbx_seq_one_letter_code
_entity_poly.pdbx_strand_id
1 'polypeptide(L)'
;MRQSGIYAIASKDIVFESFDGEAVVLDLTTGKYFGFSDSGSRLWDALSSGVPASELAGAATGIGALDAAAIDDFVSQLLEFGLLAAVTDGVARPAPSELLAQLAAAREPLKVDIHDDLADLIVVDPIHEVEEPLGWPAVKQAN
;
A
#
# COMPACT_ATOMS: atom_id res chain seq x y z
N MET A 1 20.65 -5.29 -2.10
CA MET A 1 20.50 -6.70 -2.54
C MET A 1 19.43 -6.71 -3.61
N ARG A 2 19.53 -7.52 -4.67
CA ARG A 2 18.45 -7.55 -5.69
C ARG A 2 17.20 -8.20 -5.12
N GLN A 3 16.06 -7.54 -5.24
CA GLN A 3 14.77 -8.01 -4.78
C GLN A 3 14.14 -8.82 -5.91
N SER A 4 14.23 -10.15 -5.80
CA SER A 4 13.71 -11.08 -6.83
C SER A 4 12.55 -11.94 -6.32
N GLY A 5 12.06 -11.65 -5.12
CA GLY A 5 11.08 -12.47 -4.42
C GLY A 5 9.63 -12.17 -4.80
N ILE A 6 8.74 -12.98 -4.23
CA ILE A 6 7.31 -12.71 -4.15
C ILE A 6 7.06 -12.07 -2.78
N TYR A 7 6.16 -11.10 -2.75
CA TYR A 7 5.83 -10.37 -1.54
C TYR A 7 4.33 -10.44 -1.26
N ALA A 8 3.96 -10.17 -0.02
CA ALA A 8 2.58 -10.00 0.41
C ALA A 8 2.54 -8.90 1.47
N ILE A 9 1.33 -8.40 1.76
CA ILE A 9 1.11 -7.48 2.88
C ILE A 9 1.65 -8.10 4.17
N ALA A 10 2.46 -7.36 4.91
CA ALA A 10 3.22 -7.91 6.03
C ALA A 10 2.34 -8.40 7.19
N SER A 11 1.22 -7.73 7.44
CA SER A 11 0.27 -8.08 8.50
C SER A 11 -1.14 -7.59 8.18
N LYS A 12 -2.13 -8.06 8.95
CA LYS A 12 -3.52 -7.59 8.89
C LYS A 12 -3.70 -6.13 9.32
N ASP A 13 -2.71 -5.57 10.00
CA ASP A 13 -2.73 -4.21 10.56
C ASP A 13 -2.25 -3.18 9.52
N ILE A 14 -1.73 -3.65 8.37
CA ILE A 14 -1.47 -2.82 7.20
C ILE A 14 -2.73 -2.77 6.35
N VAL A 15 -3.39 -1.62 6.34
CA VAL A 15 -4.57 -1.34 5.53
C VAL A 15 -4.16 -0.42 4.38
N PHE A 16 -4.75 -0.59 3.21
CA PHE A 16 -4.47 0.27 2.08
C PHE A 16 -5.73 0.53 1.26
N GLU A 17 -5.77 1.69 0.64
CA GLU A 17 -6.83 2.10 -0.26
C GLU A 17 -6.22 2.88 -1.43
N SER A 18 -6.85 2.77 -2.61
CA SER A 18 -6.40 3.47 -3.81
C SER A 18 -7.40 4.54 -4.19
N PHE A 19 -6.93 5.78 -4.29
CA PHE A 19 -7.70 6.95 -4.68
C PHE A 19 -7.15 7.50 -5.99
N ASP A 20 -7.95 7.51 -7.05
CA ASP A 20 -7.57 8.00 -8.39
C ASP A 20 -6.25 7.41 -8.94
N GLY A 21 -5.94 6.16 -8.56
CA GLY A 21 -4.70 5.48 -8.96
C GLY A 21 -3.52 5.66 -8.00
N GLU A 22 -3.64 6.52 -6.99
CA GLU A 22 -2.65 6.70 -5.93
C GLU A 22 -3.00 5.81 -4.73
N ALA A 23 -2.04 4.99 -4.30
CA ALA A 23 -2.21 4.12 -3.14
C ALA A 23 -1.79 4.84 -1.86
N VAL A 24 -2.67 4.78 -0.86
CA VAL A 24 -2.42 5.21 0.50
C VAL A 24 -2.40 3.97 1.39
N VAL A 25 -1.31 3.78 2.13
CA VAL A 25 -1.12 2.65 3.04
C VAL A 25 -1.05 3.17 4.47
N LEU A 26 -1.83 2.59 5.38
CA LEU A 26 -1.87 2.91 6.79
C LEU A 26 -1.40 1.70 7.59
N ASP A 27 -0.38 1.91 8.43
CA ASP A 27 0.00 0.96 9.46
C ASP A 27 -0.75 1.28 10.76
N LEU A 28 -1.75 0.47 11.10
CA LEU A 28 -2.56 0.64 12.31
C LEU A 28 -1.75 0.42 13.61
N THR A 29 -0.59 -0.23 13.54
CA THR A 29 0.27 -0.45 14.71
C THR A 29 1.00 0.83 15.10
N THR A 30 1.51 1.56 14.11
CA THR A 30 2.31 2.77 14.34
C THR A 30 1.53 4.06 14.13
N GLY A 31 0.35 4.01 13.49
CA GLY A 31 -0.44 5.17 13.10
C GLY A 31 0.15 5.96 11.93
N LYS A 32 1.24 5.46 11.31
CA LYS A 32 1.88 6.11 10.16
C LYS A 32 1.11 5.79 8.89
N TYR A 33 0.93 6.80 8.06
CA TYR A 33 0.45 6.59 6.70
C TYR A 33 1.54 6.90 5.67
N PHE A 34 1.45 6.18 4.57
CA PHE A 34 2.41 6.18 3.48
C PHE A 34 1.66 6.50 2.19
N GLY A 35 2.17 7.44 1.42
CA GLY A 35 1.71 7.74 0.07
C GLY A 35 2.77 7.32 -0.94
N PHE A 36 2.35 6.86 -2.12
CA PHE A 36 3.27 6.52 -3.20
C PHE A 36 3.03 7.40 -4.42
N SER A 37 4.06 7.58 -5.26
CA SER A 37 3.85 8.12 -6.62
C SER A 37 2.93 7.21 -7.45
N ASP A 38 2.41 7.67 -8.59
CA ASP A 38 1.55 6.84 -9.46
C ASP A 38 2.24 5.52 -9.84
N SER A 39 3.50 5.59 -10.28
CA SER A 39 4.32 4.41 -10.56
C SER A 39 4.57 3.54 -9.33
N GLY A 40 4.76 4.15 -8.15
CA GLY A 40 4.92 3.42 -6.89
C GLY A 40 3.64 2.70 -6.44
N SER A 41 2.49 3.33 -6.67
CA SER A 41 1.16 2.78 -6.37
C SER A 41 0.85 1.54 -7.22
N ARG A 42 1.22 1.59 -8.50
CA ARG A 42 1.11 0.45 -9.42
C ARG A 42 2.04 -0.70 -9.02
N LEU A 43 3.27 -0.40 -8.60
CA LEU A 43 4.19 -1.41 -8.08
C LEU A 43 3.67 -2.03 -6.78
N TRP A 44 3.15 -1.21 -5.86
CA TRP A 44 2.55 -1.68 -4.62
C TRP A 44 1.41 -2.69 -4.87
N ASP A 45 0.47 -2.35 -5.75
CA ASP A 45 -0.65 -3.22 -6.11
C ASP A 45 -0.16 -4.56 -6.70
N ALA A 46 0.82 -4.50 -7.61
CA ALA A 46 1.39 -5.69 -8.21
C ALA A 46 2.11 -6.58 -7.20
N LEU A 47 2.96 -5.99 -6.35
CA LEU A 47 3.74 -6.70 -5.34
C LEU A 47 2.83 -7.34 -4.29
N SER A 48 1.84 -6.59 -3.77
CA SER A 48 0.87 -7.08 -2.80
C SER A 48 -0.04 -8.17 -3.37
N SER A 49 -0.27 -8.18 -4.68
CA SER A 49 -1.00 -9.23 -5.43
C SER A 49 -0.16 -10.47 -5.76
N GLY A 50 1.11 -10.49 -5.37
CA GLY A 50 2.04 -11.63 -5.56
C GLY A 50 2.79 -11.63 -6.90
N VAL A 51 2.86 -10.50 -7.60
CA VAL A 51 3.74 -10.35 -8.77
C VAL A 51 5.19 -10.25 -8.27
N PRO A 52 6.13 -11.05 -8.80
CA PRO A 52 7.50 -11.03 -8.35
C PRO A 52 8.23 -9.74 -8.77
N ALA A 53 9.03 -9.18 -7.87
CA ALA A 53 9.78 -7.95 -8.13
C ALA A 53 10.74 -8.06 -9.33
N SER A 54 11.22 -9.28 -9.63
CA SER A 54 12.07 -9.54 -10.79
C SER A 54 11.37 -9.35 -12.13
N GLU A 55 10.07 -9.63 -12.24
CA GLU A 55 9.30 -9.37 -13.46
C GLU A 55 9.10 -7.86 -13.68
N LEU A 56 8.79 -7.14 -12.61
CA LEU A 56 8.61 -5.68 -12.63
C LEU A 56 9.94 -4.97 -13.00
N ALA A 57 11.05 -5.41 -12.40
CA ALA A 57 12.39 -4.92 -12.72
C ALA A 57 12.80 -5.19 -14.17
N GLY A 58 12.36 -6.30 -14.76
CA GLY A 58 12.60 -6.62 -16.17
C GLY A 58 11.93 -5.63 -17.13
N ALA A 59 10.78 -5.07 -16.77
CA ALA A 59 10.06 -4.10 -17.59
C ALA A 59 10.59 -2.66 -17.46
N ALA A 60 11.23 -2.32 -16.34
CA ALA A 60 11.93 -1.04 -16.15
C ALA A 60 13.27 -0.95 -16.90
N THR A 61 13.36 -1.55 -18.09
CA THR A 61 14.53 -1.45 -18.99
C THR A 61 14.28 -0.46 -20.14
N GLY A 62 13.13 0.22 -20.12
CA GLY A 62 12.69 1.17 -21.13
C GLY A 62 13.39 2.53 -21.06
N ILE A 63 12.86 3.49 -21.81
CA ILE A 63 13.37 4.88 -21.90
C ILE A 63 12.86 5.77 -20.75
N GLY A 64 12.12 5.17 -19.82
CA GLY A 64 11.53 5.84 -18.67
C GLY A 64 12.54 6.24 -17.60
N ALA A 65 12.04 6.81 -16.51
CA ALA A 65 12.84 7.20 -15.34
C ALA A 65 13.09 6.03 -14.38
N LEU A 66 12.42 4.88 -14.59
CA LEU A 66 12.54 3.71 -13.74
C LEU A 66 13.62 2.77 -14.26
N ASP A 67 14.44 2.27 -13.34
CA ASP A 67 15.36 1.17 -13.58
C ASP A 67 15.19 0.07 -12.52
N ALA A 68 15.89 -1.05 -12.73
CA ALA A 68 15.86 -2.16 -11.77
C ALA A 68 16.37 -1.76 -10.38
N ALA A 69 17.29 -0.79 -10.28
CA ALA A 69 17.83 -0.35 -9.00
C ALA A 69 16.82 0.49 -8.21
N ALA A 70 16.05 1.35 -8.88
CA ALA A 70 14.96 2.10 -8.29
C ALA A 70 13.87 1.17 -7.74
N ILE A 71 13.52 0.12 -8.50
CA ILE A 71 12.55 -0.90 -8.03
C ILE A 71 13.10 -1.66 -6.82
N ASP A 72 14.37 -2.10 -6.87
CA ASP A 72 15.01 -2.78 -5.74
C ASP A 72 15.02 -1.90 -4.48
N ASP A 73 15.31 -0.60 -4.63
CA ASP A 73 15.34 0.36 -3.53
C ASP A 73 13.94 0.59 -2.95
N PHE A 74 12.94 0.80 -3.81
CA PHE A 74 11.54 0.94 -3.40
C PHE A 74 11.04 -0.28 -2.64
N VAL A 75 11.27 -1.49 -3.16
CA VAL A 75 10.90 -2.74 -2.47
C VAL A 75 11.63 -2.86 -1.14
N SER A 76 12.91 -2.47 -1.07
CA SER A 76 13.67 -2.49 0.18
C SER A 76 13.06 -1.56 1.22
N GLN A 77 12.68 -0.33 0.84
CA GLN A 77 11.98 0.60 1.73
C GLN A 77 10.66 0.00 2.27
N LEU A 78 9.84 -0.63 1.41
CA LEU A 78 8.59 -1.26 1.86
C LEU A 78 8.81 -2.41 2.85
N LEU A 79 9.90 -3.16 2.71
CA LEU A 79 10.29 -4.20 3.65
C LEU A 79 10.82 -3.60 4.96
N GLU A 80 11.63 -2.55 4.89
CA GLU A 80 12.17 -1.86 6.06
C GLU A 80 11.07 -1.20 6.89
N PHE A 81 10.04 -0.64 6.24
CA PHE A 81 8.86 -0.10 6.90
C PHE A 81 7.88 -1.18 7.38
N GLY A 82 8.11 -2.45 7.05
CA GLY A 82 7.23 -3.55 7.43
C GLY A 82 5.86 -3.50 6.75
N LEU A 83 5.76 -2.88 5.57
CA LEU A 83 4.52 -2.84 4.78
C LEU A 83 4.33 -4.12 3.96
N LEU A 84 5.44 -4.65 3.44
CA LEU A 84 5.50 -5.94 2.76
C LEU A 84 6.36 -6.94 3.54
N ALA A 85 6.08 -8.23 3.32
CA ALA A 85 6.92 -9.34 3.76
C ALA A 85 7.23 -10.27 2.59
N ALA A 86 8.44 -10.82 2.57
CA ALA A 86 8.83 -11.82 1.58
C ALA A 86 8.10 -13.14 1.84
N VAL A 87 7.65 -13.78 0.76
CA VAL A 87 6.94 -15.07 0.80
C VAL A 87 7.80 -16.14 0.14
N THR A 88 8.15 -17.20 0.89
CA THR A 88 9.00 -18.30 0.40
C THR A 88 8.26 -19.31 -0.47
N ASP A 89 6.98 -19.53 -0.20
CA ASP A 89 6.13 -20.54 -0.85
C ASP A 89 4.98 -19.90 -1.65
N GLY A 90 5.18 -18.65 -2.06
CA GLY A 90 4.21 -17.89 -2.84
C GLY A 90 4.10 -18.45 -4.27
N VAL A 91 2.90 -18.42 -4.83
CA VAL A 91 2.70 -18.70 -6.25
C VAL A 91 2.94 -17.41 -7.02
N ALA A 92 3.97 -17.38 -7.85
CA ALA A 92 4.27 -16.22 -8.70
C ALA A 92 3.07 -15.93 -9.61
N ARG A 93 2.55 -14.70 -9.53
CA ARG A 93 1.55 -14.21 -10.47
C ARG A 93 2.26 -13.50 -11.62
N PRO A 94 1.90 -13.78 -12.89
CA PRO A 94 2.47 -13.03 -14.00
C PRO A 94 2.05 -11.56 -13.93
N ALA A 95 2.97 -10.66 -14.24
CA ALA A 95 2.66 -9.25 -14.35
C ALA A 95 1.74 -8.97 -15.56
N PRO A 96 0.68 -8.17 -15.41
CA PRO A 96 -0.13 -7.73 -16.54
C PRO A 96 0.71 -6.96 -17.57
N SER A 97 0.54 -7.24 -18.86
CA SER A 97 1.31 -6.58 -19.93
C SER A 97 1.10 -5.05 -19.96
N GLU A 98 -0.10 -4.59 -19.63
CA GLU A 98 -0.42 -3.17 -19.53
C GLU A 98 0.37 -2.48 -18.41
N LEU A 99 0.48 -3.12 -17.24
CA LEU A 99 1.31 -2.63 -16.13
C LEU A 99 2.77 -2.49 -16.56
N LEU A 100 3.33 -3.51 -17.22
CA LEU A 100 4.72 -3.48 -17.68
C LEU A 100 4.95 -2.33 -18.69
N ALA A 101 4.00 -2.08 -19.58
CA ALA A 101 4.07 -0.96 -20.52
C ALA A 101 4.02 0.40 -19.82
N GLN A 102 3.18 0.54 -18.79
CA GLN A 102 3.10 1.77 -17.98
C GLN A 102 4.40 2.01 -17.21
N LEU A 103 4.96 0.99 -16.57
CA LEU A 103 6.25 1.10 -15.86
C LEU A 103 7.40 1.45 -16.81
N ALA A 104 7.43 0.88 -18.02
CA ALA A 104 8.44 1.22 -19.02
C ALA A 104 8.33 2.67 -19.55
N ALA A 105 7.14 3.25 -19.51
CA ALA A 105 6.85 4.61 -19.96
C ALA A 105 6.86 5.66 -18.83
N ALA A 106 6.92 5.22 -17.57
CA ALA A 106 6.94 6.09 -16.41
C ALA A 106 8.09 7.10 -16.47
N ARG A 107 7.79 8.37 -16.20
CA ARG A 107 8.75 9.48 -16.26
C ARG A 107 9.07 10.08 -14.90
N GLU A 108 8.38 9.61 -13.87
CA GLU A 108 8.56 10.03 -12.50
C GLU A 108 9.38 8.98 -11.73
N PRO A 109 10.13 9.39 -10.70
CA PRO A 109 10.80 8.45 -9.82
C PRO A 109 9.80 7.73 -8.90
N LEU A 110 10.21 6.57 -8.40
CA LEU A 110 9.52 5.92 -7.29
C LEU A 110 9.73 6.73 -6.02
N LYS A 111 8.63 7.04 -5.34
CA LYS A 111 8.65 7.83 -4.12
C LYS A 111 7.75 7.18 -3.07
N VAL A 112 8.23 7.20 -1.84
CA VAL A 112 7.46 6.89 -0.63
C VAL A 112 7.41 8.15 0.21
N ASP A 113 6.23 8.75 0.31
CA ASP A 113 5.93 9.81 1.27
C ASP A 113 5.48 9.17 2.57
N ILE A 114 6.05 9.62 3.69
CA ILE A 114 5.74 9.11 5.02
C ILE A 114 5.20 10.27 5.82
N HIS A 115 4.08 10.02 6.48
CA HIS A 115 3.42 11.00 7.30
C HIS A 115 3.08 10.36 8.65
N ASP A 116 3.69 10.91 9.69
CA ASP A 116 3.45 10.56 11.08
C ASP A 116 2.49 11.55 11.79
N ASP A 117 2.11 12.64 11.11
CA ASP A 117 1.25 13.69 11.66
C ASP A 117 -0.17 13.21 12.02
N LEU A 118 -0.68 12.14 11.39
CA LEU A 118 -2.01 11.58 11.69
C LEU A 118 -2.03 10.74 12.97
N ALA A 119 -0.88 10.43 13.59
CA ALA A 119 -0.83 9.86 14.92
C ALA A 119 -1.54 10.77 15.95
N ASP A 120 -1.60 12.09 15.71
CA ASP A 120 -2.30 13.04 16.57
C ASP A 120 -3.82 13.16 16.25
N LEU A 121 -4.26 12.83 15.03
CA LEU A 121 -5.67 12.96 14.61
C LEU A 121 -6.51 11.70 14.86
N ILE A 122 -5.90 10.50 14.83
CA ILE A 122 -6.58 9.24 15.15
C ILE A 122 -6.88 9.13 16.67
N VAL A 123 -6.16 9.87 17.52
CA VAL A 123 -6.44 9.93 18.98
C VAL A 123 -7.76 10.65 19.31
N VAL A 124 -8.36 11.35 18.34
CA VAL A 124 -9.54 12.20 18.56
C VAL A 124 -10.87 11.50 18.25
N ASP A 125 -10.88 10.23 17.86
CA ASP A 125 -12.13 9.46 17.84
C ASP A 125 -12.11 8.35 18.89
N PRO A 126 -12.59 8.60 20.13
CA PRO A 126 -13.10 7.51 20.93
C PRO A 126 -14.23 6.91 20.11
N ILE A 127 -14.01 5.72 19.54
CA ILE A 127 -15.10 4.88 19.06
C ILE A 127 -16.03 4.75 20.26
N HIS A 128 -17.06 5.58 20.28
CA HIS A 128 -18.02 5.62 21.35
C HIS A 128 -18.62 4.22 21.32
N GLU A 129 -18.40 3.46 22.39
CA GLU A 129 -19.29 2.38 22.76
C GLU A 129 -20.69 2.99 22.86
N VAL A 130 -21.40 3.05 21.74
CA VAL A 130 -22.84 3.10 21.77
C VAL A 130 -23.26 1.70 22.16
N GLU A 131 -23.35 1.47 23.47
CA GLU A 131 -24.43 0.65 23.98
C GLU A 131 -25.73 1.26 23.43
N GLU A 132 -26.16 0.86 22.22
CA GLU A 132 -27.57 0.89 21.92
C GLU A 132 -28.21 -0.09 22.91
N PRO A 133 -29.21 0.34 23.70
CA PRO A 133 -30.47 0.71 23.08
C PRO A 133 -31.29 1.73 23.89
N LEU A 134 -31.57 2.91 23.35
CA LEU A 134 -32.82 3.66 23.60
C LEU A 134 -32.84 4.86 22.65
N GLY A 135 -33.33 4.60 21.44
CA GLY A 135 -33.61 5.65 20.47
C GLY A 135 -34.59 6.67 21.05
N TRP A 136 -34.27 7.95 20.89
CA TRP A 136 -35.24 9.03 21.00
C TRP A 136 -36.13 9.05 19.75
N PRO A 137 -37.43 9.39 19.85
CA PRO A 137 -38.11 9.92 21.04
C PRO A 137 -38.83 8.85 21.89
N ALA A 138 -38.75 9.03 23.21
CA ALA A 138 -39.62 8.37 24.17
C ALA A 138 -41.09 8.77 23.91
N VAL A 139 -41.93 7.79 23.57
CA VAL A 139 -43.37 7.99 23.44
C VAL A 139 -43.93 8.34 24.81
N LYS A 140 -44.28 9.61 25.03
CA LYS A 140 -45.03 10.01 26.23
C LYS A 140 -46.48 9.56 26.02
N GLN A 141 -46.84 8.40 26.55
CA GLN A 141 -48.24 8.00 26.62
C GLN A 141 -48.98 9.00 27.53
N ALA A 142 -50.01 9.64 26.97
CA ALA A 142 -51.01 10.36 27.72
C ALA A 142 -52.30 9.54 27.68
N ASN A 143 -52.71 9.17 28.90
CA ASN A 143 -53.91 8.46 29.34
C ASN A 143 -55.15 8.52 28.43
#